data_AF-A0A960PIX9-F1
#
_entry.id   AF-A0A960PIX9-F1
#
_cell.length_a   1.000
_cell.length_b   1.000
_cell.length_c   1.000
_cell.angle_alpha   90.00
_cell.angle_beta   90.00
_cell.angle_gamma   90.00
#
_symmetry.space_group_name_H-M   'P 1'
#
loop_
_entity.id
_entity.type
_entity.pdbx_description
1 polymer ?
#
loop_
_entity_poly.entity_id
_entity_poly.type
_entity_poly.pdbx_seq_one_letter_code
_entity_poly.pdbx_strand_id
1 'polypeptide(L)' 'MSTTGVVIGAGDRGYDAYATLLLEEPDLGRIVGVADPDDGRRARFAERYSLESSECYPGWDELFAKPR' A
#
# COMPACT_ATOMS: atom_id res chain seq x y z
N MET A 1 -1.60 18.58 7.64
CA MET A 1 -1.39 17.13 7.86
C MET A 1 -1.58 16.46 6.51
N SER A 2 -0.59 15.70 6.04
CA SER A 2 -0.70 14.94 4.78
C SER A 2 -1.54 13.68 5.03
N THR A 3 -2.43 13.33 4.10
CA THR A 3 -3.37 12.22 4.25
C THR A 3 -2.62 10.89 4.06
N THR A 4 -2.85 9.92 4.95
CA THR A 4 -2.31 8.57 4.77
C THR A 4 -3.36 7.65 4.17
N GLY A 5 -2.90 6.74 3.31
CA GLY A 5 -3.74 5.73 2.67
C GLY A 5 -3.14 4.34 2.77
N VAL A 6 -3.99 3.34 2.62
CA VAL A 6 -3.58 1.94 2.41
C VAL A 6 -4.15 1.46 1.08
N VAL A 7 -3.46 0.52 0.43
CA VAL A 7 -3.95 -0.11 -0.80
C VAL A 7 -4.38 -1.54 -0.51
N ILE A 8 -5.61 -1.89 -0.86
CA ILE A 8 -6.12 -3.26 -0.85
C ILE A 8 -6.24 -3.71 -2.29
N GLY A 9 -5.35 -4.62 -2.71
CA GLY A 9 -5.16 -5.08 -4.08
C GLY A 9 -3.98 -4.38 -4.77
N ALA A 10 -2.84 -5.04 -4.83
CA ALA A 10 -1.58 -4.62 -5.47
C ALA A 10 -1.44 -5.10 -6.93
N GLY A 11 -2.56 -5.41 -7.59
CA GLY A 11 -2.62 -5.56 -9.05
C GLY A 11 -2.43 -4.24 -9.78
N ASP A 12 -2.49 -4.23 -11.11
CA ASP A 12 -2.08 -3.08 -11.96
C ASP A 12 -2.78 -1.76 -11.59
N ARG A 13 -4.07 -1.82 -11.22
CA ARG A 13 -4.79 -0.63 -10.76
C ARG A 13 -4.25 -0.07 -9.45
N GLY A 14 -3.94 -0.93 -8.48
CA GLY A 14 -3.37 -0.51 -7.21
C GLY A 14 -1.92 -0.07 -7.34
N TYR A 15 -1.12 -0.84 -8.08
CA TYR A 15 0.32 -0.63 -8.21
C TYR A 15 0.68 0.52 -9.17
N ASP A 16 0.10 0.55 -10.37
CA ASP A 16 0.47 1.49 -11.43
C ASP A 16 -0.50 2.67 -11.58
N ALA A 17 -1.82 2.45 -11.45
CA ALA A 17 -2.81 3.47 -11.80
C ALA A 17 -3.13 4.44 -10.65
N TYR A 18 -3.52 3.93 -9.48
CA TYR A 18 -4.08 4.75 -8.40
C TYR A 18 -3.02 5.23 -7.42
N ALA A 19 -2.18 4.32 -6.92
CA ALA A 19 -1.23 4.67 -5.88
C ALA A 19 -0.08 5.54 -6.42
N THR A 20 0.22 5.47 -7.72
CA THR A 20 1.28 6.27 -8.36
C THR A 20 1.06 7.77 -8.17
N LEU A 21 -0.19 8.24 -8.10
CA LEU A 21 -0.52 9.64 -7.82
C LEU A 21 0.16 10.14 -6.53
N LEU A 22 0.24 9.31 -5.49
CA LEU A 22 0.87 9.70 -4.21
C LEU A 22 2.40 9.60 -4.22
N LEU A 23 3.00 8.98 -5.24
CA LEU A 23 4.44 9.05 -5.48
C LEU A 23 4.81 10.32 -6.25
N GLU A 24 3.98 10.70 -7.22
CA GLU A 24 4.18 11.88 -8.07
C GLU A 24 3.86 13.17 -7.32
N GLU A 25 2.84 13.15 -6.45
CA GLU A 25 2.37 14.32 -5.70
C GLU A 25 2.38 14.05 -4.18
N PRO A 26 3.57 13.94 -3.54
CA PRO A 26 3.71 13.56 -2.12
C PRO A 26 3.06 14.54 -1.14
N ASP A 27 2.76 15.76 -1.58
CA ASP A 27 2.03 16.75 -0.79
C ASP A 27 0.56 16.37 -0.57
N LEU A 28 -0.03 15.55 -1.46
CA LEU A 28 -1.41 15.06 -1.32
C LEU A 28 -1.54 13.97 -0.26
N GLY A 29 -0.49 13.15 -0.09
CA GLY A 29 -0.56 11.99 0.78
C GLY A 29 0.60 11.01 0.61
N ARG A 30 0.55 9.92 1.36
CA ARG A 30 1.43 8.76 1.17
C ARG A 30 0.73 7.44 1.48
N ILE A 31 1.22 6.37 0.86
CA ILE A 31 0.81 5.01 1.21
C ILE A 31 1.60 4.54 2.43
N VAL A 32 0.90 3.93 3.39
CA VAL A 32 1.48 3.40 4.65
C VAL A 32 1.15 1.93 4.87
N GLY A 33 0.64 1.25 3.84
CA GLY A 33 0.36 -0.18 3.92
C GLY A 33 -0.27 -0.74 2.66
N VAL A 34 -0.07 -2.03 2.46
CA VAL A 34 -0.61 -2.77 1.31
C VAL A 34 -1.16 -4.12 1.76
N ALA A 35 -2.30 -4.51 1.20
CA ALA A 35 -2.87 -5.85 1.34
C ALA A 35 -3.09 -6.51 -0.02
N ASP A 36 -2.53 -7.69 -0.27
CA ASP A 36 -2.77 -8.50 -1.49
C ASP A 36 -2.41 -9.97 -1.20
N PRO A 37 -3.17 -10.98 -1.66
CA PRO A 37 -2.83 -12.38 -1.40
C PRO A 37 -1.55 -12.86 -2.10
N ASP A 38 -1.08 -12.17 -3.15
CA ASP A 38 0.13 -12.55 -3.89
C ASP A 38 1.39 -11.91 -3.27
N ASP A 39 2.31 -12.76 -2.79
CA ASP A 39 3.55 -12.34 -2.13
C ASP A 39 4.44 -11.48 -3.03
N GLY A 40 4.53 -11.81 -4.32
CA GLY A 40 5.32 -11.06 -5.28
C GLY A 40 4.75 -9.66 -5.54
N ARG A 41 3.42 -9.54 -5.58
CA ARG A 41 2.74 -8.25 -5.70
C ARG A 41 2.92 -7.38 -4.46
N ARG A 42 2.88 -7.98 -3.26
CA ARG A 42 3.18 -7.23 -2.03
C ARG A 42 4.62 -6.78 -1.99
N ALA A 43 5.57 -7.65 -2.31
CA ALA A 43 7.00 -7.34 -2.29
C ALA A 43 7.36 -6.19 -3.24
N ARG A 44 6.92 -6.24 -4.51
CA ARG A 44 7.16 -5.15 -5.47
C ARG A 44 6.51 -3.84 -5.04
N PHE A 45 5.33 -3.91 -4.42
CA PHE A 45 4.63 -2.73 -3.93
C PHE A 45 5.39 -2.11 -2.74
N ALA A 46 5.83 -2.95 -1.80
CA ALA A 46 6.62 -2.50 -0.66
C ALA A 46 7.89 -1.78 -1.08
N GLU A 47 8.62 -2.33 -2.06
CA GLU A 47 9.81 -1.69 -2.62
C GLU A 47 9.49 -0.32 -3.23
N ARG A 48 8.45 -0.22 -4.06
CA ARG A 48 8.08 1.02 -4.75
C ARG A 48 7.63 2.14 -3.80
N TYR A 49 6.91 1.79 -2.73
CA TYR A 49 6.34 2.75 -1.77
C TYR A 49 7.15 2.84 -0.46
N SER A 50 8.33 2.20 -0.40
CA SER A 50 9.20 2.17 0.79
C SER A 50 8.47 1.69 2.05
N LEU A 51 7.69 0.61 1.92
CA LEU A 51 6.97 0.00 3.04
C LEU A 51 7.83 -1.05 3.73
N GLU A 52 7.70 -1.11 5.04
CA GLU A 52 8.27 -2.16 5.87
C GLU A 52 7.47 -3.47 5.76
N SER A 53 8.10 -4.59 6.08
CA SER A 53 7.42 -5.90 6.11
C SER A 53 6.19 -5.90 7.03
N SER A 54 6.23 -5.13 8.12
CA SER A 54 5.12 -4.98 9.07
C SER A 54 3.92 -4.19 8.54
N GLU A 55 4.06 -3.55 7.38
CA GLU A 55 3.04 -2.76 6.67
C GLU A 55 2.46 -3.52 5.47
N CYS A 56 2.91 -4.76 5.25
CA CYS A 56 2.49 -5.64 4.15
C CYS A 56 1.66 -6.80 4.69
N TYR A 57 0.41 -6.90 4.23
CA TYR A 57 -0.57 -7.82 4.78
C TYR A 57 -1.05 -8.82 3.71
N PRO A 58 -1.10 -10.14 3.97
CA PRO A 58 -1.64 -11.11 3.02
C PRO A 58 -3.11 -10.87 2.66
N GLY A 59 -3.89 -10.28 3.57
CA GLY A 59 -5.31 -10.00 3.40
C GLY A 59 -5.73 -8.67 4.03
N TRP A 60 -6.90 -8.17 3.62
CA TRP A 60 -7.49 -6.93 4.17
C TRP A 60 -7.89 -7.09 5.64
N ASP A 61 -8.28 -8.29 6.03
CA ASP A 61 -8.67 -8.67 7.38
C ASP A 61 -7.48 -8.54 8.36
N GLU A 62 -6.31 -9.03 7.96
CA GLU A 62 -5.07 -8.84 8.73
C GLU A 62 -4.67 -7.36 8.85
N LEU A 63 -4.86 -6.58 7.78
CA LEU A 63 -4.60 -5.13 7.77
C LEU A 63 -5.46 -4.40 8.80
N PHE A 64 -6.75 -4.75 8.90
CA PHE A 64 -7.70 -4.13 9.82
C PHE A 64 -7.82 -4.81 11.19
N ALA A 65 -7.06 -5.87 11.45
CA ALA A 65 -7.03 -6.52 12.76
C ALA A 65 -6.39 -5.63 13.85
N LYS A 66 -5.60 -4.64 13.46
CA LYS A 66 -4.98 -3.67 14.36
C LYS A 66 -5.92 -2.47 14.59
N PRO A 67 -5.95 -1.90 15.81
CA PRO A 67 -6.66 -0.65 16.07
C PRO A 67 -6.11 0.50 15.22
N ARG A 68 -6.99 1.44 14.89
CA ARG A 68 -6.68 2.63 14.07
C ARG A 68 -6.02 3.74 14.87
#